data_AF-A0A5D5AHK6-F1
#
_entry.id   AF-A0A5D5AHK6-F1
#
_cell.length_a   1.000
_cell.length_b   1.000
_cell.length_c   1.000
_cell.angle_alpha   90.00
_cell.angle_beta   90.00
_cell.angle_gamma   90.00
#
_symmetry.space_group_name_H-M   'P 1'
#
loop_
_entity.id
_entity.type
_entity.pdbx_description
1 polymer ?
#
loop_
_entity_poly.entity_id
_entity_poly.type
_entity_poly.pdbx_seq_one_letter_code
_entity_poly.pdbx_strand_id
1 'polypeptide(L)'
;MYDRILVPTDGSDHADAAAETAIDLAATLNASVDVLCVVEVGPLGSISLPGERGSAEEILGERARGFVDEIAERARARDVTVATEVREGIPVREILEYAGEIDADVVVMGSRGRGGIGRMMLGSVTEGVTRHSERDVLVVGDEATALSES
;
A
#
# COMPACT_ATOMS: atom_id res chain seq x y z
N MET A 1 7.06 8.40 18.78
CA MET A 1 5.62 8.21 18.56
C MET A 1 5.42 8.38 17.06
N TYR A 2 4.46 7.71 16.44
CA TYR A 2 4.23 7.87 15.01
C TYR A 2 3.40 9.14 14.76
N ASP A 3 3.96 10.07 14.01
CA ASP A 3 3.34 11.32 13.56
C ASP A 3 2.97 11.26 12.07
N ARG A 4 3.69 10.44 11.28
CA ARG A 4 3.41 10.21 9.85
C ARG A 4 3.50 8.73 9.46
N ILE A 5 2.41 8.22 8.89
CA ILE A 5 2.24 6.80 8.56
C ILE A 5 2.14 6.64 7.04
N LEU A 6 2.98 5.77 6.46
CA LEU A 6 2.87 5.40 5.05
C LEU A 6 2.06 4.11 4.90
N VAL A 7 1.09 4.11 3.98
CA VAL A 7 0.27 2.95 3.61
C VAL A 7 0.42 2.65 2.12
N PRO A 8 1.27 1.69 1.74
CA PRO A 8 1.30 1.16 0.39
C PRO A 8 0.06 0.31 0.09
N THR A 9 -0.53 0.48 -1.10
CA THR A 9 -1.68 -0.32 -1.56
C THR A 9 -1.50 -0.81 -2.99
N ASP A 10 -1.93 -2.04 -3.23
CA ASP A 10 -2.13 -2.64 -4.56
C ASP A 10 -3.61 -2.93 -4.84
N GLY A 11 -4.52 -2.45 -3.98
CA GLY A 11 -5.95 -2.70 -4.05
C GLY A 11 -6.37 -4.14 -3.68
N SER A 12 -5.55 -4.87 -2.92
CA SER A 12 -5.92 -6.16 -2.34
C SER A 12 -6.60 -6.03 -0.97
N ASP A 13 -7.37 -7.05 -0.58
CA ASP A 13 -8.04 -7.10 0.73
C ASP A 13 -7.07 -6.99 1.91
N HIS A 14 -5.84 -7.52 1.77
CA HIS A 14 -4.81 -7.40 2.80
C HIS A 14 -4.24 -5.99 2.89
N ALA A 15 -4.07 -5.31 1.76
CA ALA A 15 -3.71 -3.89 1.75
C ALA A 15 -4.83 -3.04 2.36
N ASP A 16 -6.09 -3.40 2.10
CA ASP A 16 -7.27 -2.75 2.66
C ASP A 16 -7.33 -2.86 4.19
N ALA A 17 -7.14 -4.08 4.72
CA ALA A 17 -7.07 -4.31 6.16
C ALA A 17 -5.91 -3.54 6.83
N ALA A 18 -4.77 -3.42 6.13
CA ALA A 18 -3.64 -2.63 6.60
C ALA A 18 -3.97 -1.13 6.63
N ALA A 19 -4.68 -0.63 5.62
CA ALA A 19 -5.14 0.74 5.56
C ALA A 19 -6.11 1.06 6.70
N GLU A 20 -7.08 0.19 6.99
CA GLU A 20 -7.98 0.36 8.15
C GLU A 20 -7.20 0.45 9.46
N THR A 21 -6.24 -0.47 9.67
CA THR A 21 -5.38 -0.46 10.87
C THR A 21 -4.57 0.83 10.98
N ALA A 22 -4.01 1.31 9.86
CA ALA A 22 -3.23 2.55 9.81
C ALA A 22 -4.09 3.79 10.12
N ILE A 23 -5.31 3.83 9.60
CA ILE A 23 -6.24 4.93 9.83
C ILE A 23 -6.67 4.97 11.31
N ASP A 24 -7.01 3.81 11.90
CA ASP A 24 -7.38 3.74 13.32
C ASP A 24 -6.20 4.14 14.24
N LEU A 25 -4.99 3.72 13.86
CA LEU A 25 -3.75 4.13 14.54
C LEU A 25 -3.52 5.64 14.43
N ALA A 26 -3.68 6.21 13.23
CA ALA A 26 -3.52 7.64 12.99
C ALA A 26 -4.53 8.47 13.77
N ALA A 27 -5.80 8.07 13.79
CA ALA A 27 -6.85 8.74 14.55
C ALA A 27 -6.56 8.73 16.06
N THR A 28 -6.01 7.63 16.57
CA THR A 28 -5.65 7.50 17.99
C THR A 28 -4.45 8.38 18.36
N LEU A 29 -3.48 8.50 17.45
CA LEU A 29 -2.21 9.21 17.68
C LEU A 29 -2.25 10.69 17.24
N ASN A 30 -3.30 11.12 16.55
CA ASN A 30 -3.35 12.40 15.81
C ASN A 30 -2.23 12.49 14.74
N ALA A 31 -1.93 11.38 14.08
CA ALA A 31 -0.95 11.30 13.00
C ALA A 31 -1.58 11.59 11.63
N SER A 32 -0.75 11.83 10.62
CA SER A 32 -1.17 11.88 9.22
C SER A 32 -0.88 10.56 8.49
N VAL A 33 -1.65 10.29 7.44
CA VAL A 33 -1.49 9.12 6.57
C VAL A 33 -1.09 9.56 5.16
N ASP A 34 -0.08 8.93 4.58
CA ASP A 34 0.22 9.02 3.16
C ASP A 34 -0.10 7.67 2.53
N VAL A 35 -0.96 7.66 1.51
CA VAL A 35 -1.35 6.44 0.79
C VAL A 35 -0.61 6.40 -0.54
N LEU A 36 0.13 5.32 -0.79
CA LEU A 36 0.94 5.14 -1.99
C LEU A 36 0.44 3.95 -2.81
N CYS A 37 0.19 4.13 -4.09
CA CYS A 37 0.07 3.02 -5.04
C CYS A 37 1.23 3.06 -6.04
N VAL A 38 1.86 1.91 -6.29
CA VAL A 38 2.96 1.80 -7.26
C VAL A 38 2.49 0.96 -8.44
N VAL A 39 2.51 1.57 -9.63
CA VAL A 39 2.17 0.93 -10.90
C VAL A 39 3.44 0.31 -11.50
N GLU A 40 3.43 -1.01 -11.63
CA GLU A 40 4.46 -1.74 -12.35
C GLU A 40 4.22 -1.64 -13.86
N VAL A 41 4.91 -0.70 -14.52
CA VAL A 41 4.99 -0.66 -15.97
C VAL A 41 6.15 -1.52 -16.46
N GLY A 42 5.83 -2.73 -16.94
CA GLY A 42 6.80 -3.60 -17.61
C GLY A 42 7.25 -3.01 -18.96
N PRO A 43 8.31 -3.56 -19.60
CA PRO A 43 8.80 -3.07 -20.90
C PRO A 43 7.78 -3.16 -22.05
N LEU A 44 6.67 -3.90 -21.86
CA LEU A 44 5.57 -4.01 -22.82
C LEU A 44 4.38 -3.08 -22.50
N GLY A 45 4.37 -2.41 -21.33
CA GLY A 45 3.29 -1.50 -20.90
C GLY A 45 3.14 -0.29 -21.82
N SER A 46 4.24 0.10 -22.48
CA SER A 46 4.33 1.20 -23.45
C SER A 46 3.93 0.85 -24.88
N ILE A 47 3.49 -0.39 -25.12
CA ILE A 47 2.97 -0.79 -26.42
C ILE A 47 1.48 -0.48 -26.46
N SER A 48 1.13 0.69 -27.02
CA SER A 48 -0.25 1.00 -27.39
C SER A 48 -0.67 0.16 -28.60
N LEU A 49 -1.68 -0.71 -28.45
CA LEU A 49 -2.28 -1.43 -29.57
C LEU A 49 -3.30 -0.53 -30.29
N PRO A 50 -3.34 -0.51 -31.64
CA PRO A 50 -4.31 0.30 -32.38
C PRO A 50 -5.74 -0.17 -32.12
N GLY A 51 -6.56 0.65 -31.45
CA GLY A 51 -8.00 0.40 -31.26
C GLY A 51 -8.46 0.25 -29.81
N GLU A 52 -7.55 0.22 -28.84
CA GLU A 52 -7.90 0.28 -27.42
C GLU A 52 -8.14 1.74 -26.97
N ARG A 53 -9.17 1.95 -26.12
CA ARG A 53 -9.46 3.26 -25.54
C ARG A 53 -8.54 3.44 -24.32
N GLY A 54 -7.50 4.26 -24.48
CA GLY A 54 -6.47 4.54 -23.48
C GLY A 54 -5.29 3.59 -23.60
N SER A 55 -4.07 4.08 -23.33
CA SER A 55 -2.91 3.19 -23.25
C SER A 55 -3.03 2.29 -22.01
N ALA A 56 -2.35 1.15 -21.98
CA ALA A 56 -2.37 0.26 -20.82
C ALA A 56 -1.93 1.00 -19.54
N GLU A 57 -1.03 1.98 -19.66
CA GLU A 57 -0.63 2.83 -18.55
C GLU A 57 -1.75 3.74 -18.05
N GLU A 58 -2.58 4.30 -18.93
CA GLU A 58 -3.70 5.15 -18.54
C GLU A 58 -4.71 4.36 -17.70
N ILE A 59 -5.05 3.14 -18.12
CA ILE A 59 -5.97 2.25 -17.40
C ILE A 59 -5.40 1.85 -16.03
N LEU A 60 -4.11 1.50 -15.97
CA LEU A 60 -3.45 1.13 -14.72
C LEU A 60 -3.35 2.32 -13.77
N GLY A 61 -3.04 3.51 -14.28
CA GLY A 61 -2.98 4.75 -13.53
C GLY A 61 -4.34 5.16 -12.98
N GLU A 62 -5.42 5.04 -13.75
CA GLU A 62 -6.78 5.30 -13.26
C GLU A 62 -7.18 4.33 -12.14
N ARG A 63 -6.87 3.03 -12.27
CA ARG A 63 -7.13 2.05 -11.21
C ARG A 63 -6.33 2.35 -9.95
N ALA A 64 -5.05 2.71 -10.09
CA ALA A 64 -4.20 3.08 -8.97
C ALA A 64 -4.73 4.30 -8.21
N ARG A 65 -5.19 5.33 -8.94
CA ARG A 65 -5.87 6.49 -8.35
C ARG A 65 -7.13 6.09 -7.58
N GLY A 66 -7.94 5.19 -8.15
CA GLY A 66 -9.12 4.65 -7.47
C GLY A 66 -8.78 4.04 -6.10
N PHE A 67 -7.73 3.22 -6.01
CA PHE A 67 -7.35 2.58 -4.75
C PHE A 67 -6.92 3.58 -3.68
N VAL A 68 -6.11 4.59 -4.04
CA VAL A 68 -5.65 5.59 -3.06
C VAL A 68 -6.79 6.53 -2.64
N ASP A 69 -7.70 6.88 -3.56
CA ASP A 69 -8.85 7.74 -3.28
C ASP A 69 -9.84 7.06 -2.31
N GLU A 70 -10.13 5.77 -2.50
CA GLU A 70 -11.00 4.99 -1.62
C GLU A 70 -10.46 4.92 -0.17
N ILE A 71 -9.14 4.77 0.01
CA ILE A 71 -8.50 4.82 1.34
C ILE A 71 -8.57 6.24 1.90
N ALA A 72 -8.28 7.25 1.09
CA ALA A 72 -8.29 8.64 1.53
C ALA A 72 -9.68 9.13 1.97
N GLU A 73 -10.75 8.70 1.30
CA GLU A 73 -12.12 8.98 1.73
C GLU A 73 -12.41 8.43 3.13
N ARG A 74 -12.00 7.19 3.40
CA ARG A 74 -12.17 6.55 4.72
C ARG A 74 -11.32 7.21 5.81
N ALA A 75 -10.11 7.66 5.48
CA ALA A 75 -9.27 8.43 6.40
C ALA A 75 -9.91 9.78 6.76
N ARG A 76 -10.39 10.54 5.75
CA ARG A 76 -11.08 11.82 5.97
C ARG A 76 -12.36 11.67 6.76
N ALA A 77 -13.11 10.58 6.56
CA ALA A 77 -14.32 10.28 7.32
C ALA A 77 -14.06 10.06 8.83
N ARG A 78 -12.80 9.83 9.21
CA ARG A 78 -12.34 9.68 10.60
C ARG A 78 -11.47 10.85 11.07
N ASP A 79 -11.58 12.00 10.40
CA ASP A 79 -10.83 13.24 10.70
C ASP A 79 -9.29 13.07 10.64
N VAL A 80 -8.79 12.08 9.88
CA VAL A 80 -7.36 11.86 9.67
C VAL A 80 -6.87 12.70 8.48
N THR A 81 -5.77 13.43 8.67
CA THR A 81 -5.09 14.14 7.57
C THR A 81 -4.47 13.13 6.63
N VAL A 82 -4.84 13.18 5.35
CA VAL A 82 -4.41 12.19 4.36
C VAL A 82 -3.89 12.82 3.08
N ALA A 83 -2.78 12.28 2.56
CA ALA A 83 -2.27 12.54 1.23
C ALA A 83 -2.28 11.24 0.40
N THR A 84 -2.34 11.38 -0.92
CA THR A 84 -2.38 10.26 -1.88
C THR A 84 -1.30 10.46 -2.92
N GLU A 85 -0.59 9.39 -3.27
CA GLU A 85 0.47 9.40 -4.26
C GLU A 85 0.36 8.15 -5.15
N VAL A 86 0.59 8.33 -6.45
CA VAL A 86 0.71 7.23 -7.41
C VAL A 86 2.05 7.34 -8.12
N ARG A 87 2.87 6.29 -8.02
CA ARG A 87 4.20 6.22 -8.65
C ARG A 87 4.28 5.11 -9.67
N GLU A 88 5.22 5.22 -10.59
CA GLU A 88 5.58 4.16 -11.53
C GLU A 88 6.95 3.60 -11.16
N GLY A 89 7.09 2.28 -11.09
CA GLY A 89 8.38 1.66 -10.81
C GLY A 89 8.28 0.30 -10.14
N ILE A 90 9.35 -0.06 -9.42
CA ILE A 90 9.44 -1.31 -8.64
C ILE A 90 8.86 -1.04 -7.24
N PRO A 91 7.78 -1.72 -6.81
CA PRO A 91 7.06 -1.40 -5.57
C PRO A 91 7.96 -1.26 -4.35
N VAL A 92 8.86 -2.23 -4.13
CA VAL A 92 9.78 -2.19 -2.98
C VAL A 92 10.64 -0.92 -2.99
N ARG A 93 11.17 -0.53 -4.15
CA ARG A 93 12.03 0.65 -4.26
C ARG A 93 11.25 1.93 -4.03
N GLU A 94 10.11 2.08 -4.72
CA GLU A 94 9.29 3.28 -4.64
C GLU A 94 8.70 3.48 -3.24
N ILE A 95 8.33 2.40 -2.54
CA ILE A 95 7.86 2.46 -1.15
C ILE A 95 8.96 2.97 -0.22
N LEU A 96 10.18 2.40 -0.32
CA LEU A 96 11.30 2.79 0.53
C LEU A 96 11.75 4.23 0.26
N GLU A 97 11.82 4.61 -1.02
CA GLU A 97 12.19 5.97 -1.44
C GLU A 97 11.15 6.98 -0.95
N TYR A 98 9.86 6.73 -1.19
CA TYR A 98 8.82 7.63 -0.74
C TYR A 98 8.73 7.73 0.78
N ALA A 99 8.87 6.61 1.52
CA ALA A 99 8.96 6.63 2.98
C ALA A 99 10.09 7.54 3.47
N GLY A 100 11.23 7.54 2.77
CA GLY A 100 12.35 8.44 3.01
C GLY A 100 12.01 9.90 2.73
N GLU A 101 11.41 10.19 1.56
CA GLU A 101 11.07 11.55 1.13
C GLU A 101 10.07 12.25 2.06
N ILE A 102 9.06 11.51 2.52
CA ILE A 102 8.03 12.08 3.39
C ILE A 102 8.40 12.08 4.86
N ASP A 103 9.53 11.48 5.19
CA ASP A 103 9.97 11.21 6.55
C ASP A 103 8.94 10.40 7.38
N ALA A 104 8.44 9.30 6.82
CA ALA A 104 7.47 8.42 7.49
C ALA A 104 8.07 7.73 8.72
N ASP A 105 7.38 7.73 9.86
CA ASP A 105 7.87 7.02 11.04
C ASP A 105 7.67 5.51 10.93
N VAL A 106 6.58 5.10 10.28
CA VAL A 106 6.19 3.69 10.10
C VAL A 106 5.54 3.46 8.74
N VAL A 107 5.85 2.32 8.14
CA VAL A 107 5.15 1.79 6.97
C VAL A 107 4.21 0.68 7.43
N VAL A 108 2.91 0.87 7.23
CA VAL A 108 1.87 -0.11 7.57
C VAL A 108 1.45 -0.84 6.30
N MET A 109 1.62 -2.15 6.27
CA MET A 109 1.41 -2.95 5.06
C MET A 109 0.66 -4.23 5.34
N GLY A 110 -0.09 -4.70 4.34
CA GLY A 110 -0.65 -6.04 4.36
C GLY A 110 0.46 -7.10 4.38
N SER A 111 0.19 -8.24 5.02
CA SER A 111 1.11 -9.38 4.99
C SER A 111 1.32 -9.94 3.58
N ARG A 112 0.37 -9.71 2.66
CA ARG A 112 0.31 -10.21 1.30
C ARG A 112 -0.29 -9.13 0.38
N GLY A 113 -0.07 -9.29 -0.93
CA GLY A 113 -0.73 -8.52 -1.98
C GLY A 113 -1.57 -9.41 -2.90
N ARG A 114 -1.96 -8.90 -4.07
CA ARG A 114 -2.85 -9.58 -5.04
C ARG A 114 -2.38 -10.96 -5.51
N GLY A 115 -1.08 -11.24 -5.50
CA GLY A 115 -0.49 -12.50 -5.96
C GLY A 115 -0.17 -13.53 -4.87
N GLY A 116 -0.51 -13.28 -3.60
CA GLY A 116 -0.09 -14.12 -2.49
C GLY A 116 -0.73 -15.51 -2.49
N ILE A 117 0.07 -16.58 -2.56
CA ILE A 117 -0.37 -17.99 -2.46
C ILE A 117 0.28 -18.64 -1.23
N GLY A 118 -0.54 -19.21 -0.33
CA GLY A 118 -0.07 -20.04 0.79
C GLY A 118 -0.32 -19.44 2.19
N ARG A 119 -0.56 -20.31 3.18
CA ARG A 119 -1.03 -19.94 4.54
C ARG A 119 0.03 -19.33 5.47
N MET A 120 1.30 -19.23 5.08
CA MET A 120 2.40 -18.85 6.01
C MET A 120 3.53 -17.99 5.42
N MET A 121 3.37 -17.41 4.22
CA MET A 121 4.43 -16.57 3.63
C MET A 121 4.03 -15.11 3.50
N LEU A 122 4.97 -14.22 3.81
CA LEU A 122 4.86 -12.80 3.49
C LEU A 122 4.89 -12.63 1.97
N GLY A 123 4.15 -11.64 1.46
CA GLY A 123 4.28 -11.21 0.07
C GLY A 123 5.68 -10.67 -0.22
N SER A 124 6.15 -10.81 -1.46
CA SER A 124 7.49 -10.39 -1.87
C SER A 124 7.77 -8.91 -1.61
N VAL A 125 6.77 -8.04 -1.78
CA VAL A 125 6.87 -6.61 -1.48
C VAL A 125 7.02 -6.39 0.02
N THR A 126 6.16 -7.04 0.81
CA THR A 126 6.19 -6.94 2.27
C THR A 126 7.53 -7.41 2.85
N GLU A 127 8.04 -8.55 2.38
CA GLU A 127 9.35 -9.07 2.74
C GLU A 127 10.47 -8.10 2.32
N GLY A 128 10.41 -7.59 1.08
CA GLY A 128 11.39 -6.65 0.55
C GLY A 128 11.47 -5.36 1.36
N VAL A 129 10.33 -4.76 1.73
CA VAL A 129 10.28 -3.55 2.54
C VAL A 129 10.73 -3.84 3.97
N THR A 130 10.24 -4.92 4.60
CA THR A 130 10.64 -5.30 5.97
C THR A 130 12.14 -5.50 6.10
N ARG A 131 12.78 -6.05 5.06
CA ARG A 131 14.22 -6.33 5.05
C ARG A 131 15.10 -5.09 4.87
N HIS A 132 14.61 -4.06 4.17
CA HIS A 132 15.44 -2.93 3.74
C HIS A 132 14.97 -1.56 4.26
N SER A 133 13.84 -1.50 4.95
CA SER A 133 13.32 -0.26 5.52
C SER A 133 14.23 0.29 6.61
N GLU A 134 14.50 1.59 6.53
CA GLU A 134 15.09 2.38 7.62
C GLU A 134 14.01 2.89 8.60
N ARG A 135 12.73 2.70 8.26
CA ARG A 135 11.55 3.04 9.08
C ARG A 135 10.98 1.79 9.75
N ASP A 136 10.21 1.98 10.82
CA ASP A 136 9.45 0.88 11.40
C ASP A 136 8.50 0.28 10.35
N VAL A 137 8.27 -1.03 10.40
CA VAL A 137 7.33 -1.71 9.51
C VAL A 137 6.32 -2.49 10.33
N LEU A 138 5.06 -2.11 10.21
CA LEU A 138 3.94 -2.82 10.83
C LEU A 138 3.26 -3.69 9.77
N VAL A 139 3.38 -5.00 9.93
CA VAL A 139 2.76 -5.97 9.04
C VAL A 139 1.42 -6.43 9.62
N VAL A 140 0.35 -6.18 8.88
CA VAL A 140 -1.01 -6.60 9.24
C VAL A 140 -1.29 -7.99 8.65
N GLY A 141 -1.42 -8.97 9.53
CA GLY A 141 -1.78 -10.35 9.18
C GLY A 141 -3.26 -10.50 8.86
N ASP A 142 -3.64 -11.70 8.42
CA ASP A 142 -5.07 -12.06 8.40
C ASP A 142 -5.60 -12.12 9.83
N GLU A 143 -6.91 -11.85 10.00
CA GLU A 143 -7.61 -12.29 11.20
C GLU A 143 -7.25 -13.75 11.42
N ALA A 144 -6.72 -14.05 12.61
CA ALA A 144 -6.42 -15.40 13.00
C ALA A 144 -7.72 -16.21 12.85
N THR A 145 -7.81 -17.04 11.81
CA THR A 145 -8.55 -18.29 11.97
C THR A 145 -7.85 -18.93 13.15
N ALA A 146 -8.48 -18.83 14.32
CA ALA A 146 -7.95 -19.29 15.59
C ALA A 146 -7.22 -20.59 15.31
N LEU A 147 -5.96 -20.68 15.76
CA LEU A 147 -5.22 -21.93 15.78
C LEU A 147 -6.09 -22.90 16.57
N SER A 148 -6.96 -23.63 15.88
CA SER A 148 -7.69 -24.75 16.43
C SER A 148 -6.63 -25.82 16.60
N GLU A 149 -6.02 -25.79 17.79
CA GLU A 149 -5.12 -26.82 18.27
C GLU A 149 -5.78 -28.17 18.00
N SER A 150 -5.10 -29.02 17.22
CA SER A 150 -5.44 -30.43 17.03
C SER A 150 -4.58 -31.29 17.93
#